data_AF-A0A2W7IU54-F1
#
_entry.id   AF-A0A2W7IU54-F1
#
_cell.length_a   1.000
_cell.length_b   1.000
_cell.length_c   1.000
_cell.angle_alpha   90.00
_cell.angle_beta   90.00
_cell.angle_gamma   90.00
#
_symmetry.space_group_name_H-M   'P 1'
#
loop_
_entity.id
_entity.type
_entity.pdbx_description
1 polymer ?
#
loop_
_entity_poly.entity_id
_entity_poly.type
_entity_poly.pdbx_seq_one_letter_code
_entity_poly.pdbx_strand_id
1 'polypeptide(L)'
;MSPTPVGLAAAADGTLLHALPFPAEALPVVAPARLREAWDAARIAATAEAEGPPRALLFRGTDGATHDLLIADSDARCWAMAVDHLAGLDTTAGIALLMRLLALVDLLARVRFLDPMFAVSAGGTEFHPALLDAAARQPLDAAGRFDAAAWKRLFSDRLESPAPRRAQPHPGVA
;
A
#
# COMPACT_ATOMS: atom_id res chain seq x y z
N MET A 1 14.79 11.58 -9.44
CA MET A 1 15.32 11.25 -8.10
C MET A 1 15.83 9.81 -8.17
N SER A 2 17.10 9.58 -7.85
CA SER A 2 17.63 8.22 -7.78
C SER A 2 17.01 7.49 -6.56
N PRO A 3 16.72 6.19 -6.66
CA PRO A 3 16.16 5.45 -5.53
C PRO A 3 17.15 5.42 -4.35
N THR A 4 16.66 5.66 -3.14
CA THR A 4 17.45 5.54 -1.91
C THR A 4 17.62 4.06 -1.58
N PRO A 5 18.86 3.55 -1.47
CA PRO A 5 19.09 2.14 -1.20
C PRO A 5 18.67 1.77 0.23
N VAL A 6 18.24 0.52 0.40
CA VAL A 6 17.93 -0.13 1.67
C VAL A 6 19.01 -1.17 1.95
N GLY A 7 19.43 -1.30 3.21
CA GLY A 7 20.41 -2.34 3.57
C GLY A 7 19.79 -3.72 3.38
N LEU A 8 20.46 -4.61 2.66
CA LEU A 8 19.99 -5.97 2.41
C LEU A 8 20.99 -6.99 2.95
N ALA A 9 20.51 -7.96 3.71
CA ALA A 9 21.27 -9.11 4.16
C ALA A 9 20.44 -10.39 4.05
N ALA A 10 21.09 -11.55 4.07
CA ALA A 10 20.43 -12.85 4.16
C ALA A 10 20.70 -13.46 5.53
N ALA A 11 19.65 -13.92 6.21
CA ALA A 11 19.74 -14.72 7.42
C ALA A 11 20.08 -16.19 7.09
N ALA A 12 20.53 -16.93 8.10
CA ALA A 12 20.93 -18.33 7.94
C ALA A 12 19.78 -19.26 7.51
N ASP A 13 18.53 -18.88 7.79
CA ASP A 13 17.32 -19.59 7.40
C ASP A 13 16.81 -19.23 5.99
N GLY A 14 17.53 -18.36 5.27
CA GLY A 14 17.14 -17.88 3.94
C GLY A 14 16.23 -16.65 3.94
N THR A 15 15.89 -16.09 5.12
CA THR A 15 15.13 -14.84 5.22
C THR A 15 15.94 -13.66 4.70
N LEU A 16 15.36 -12.84 3.83
CA LEU A 16 15.98 -11.58 3.41
C LEU A 16 15.64 -10.47 4.41
N LEU A 17 16.67 -9.83 4.96
CA LEU A 17 16.57 -8.76 5.94
C LEU A 17 16.76 -7.41 5.26
N HIS A 18 15.75 -6.55 5.32
CA HIS A 18 15.77 -5.19 4.80
C HIS A 18 15.88 -4.19 5.95
N ALA A 19 17.01 -3.50 6.09
CA ALA A 19 17.26 -2.54 7.15
C ALA A 19 16.93 -1.11 6.70
N LEU A 20 15.96 -0.49 7.36
CA LEU A 20 15.54 0.88 7.12
C LEU A 20 15.99 1.79 8.27
N PRO A 21 16.74 2.88 7.98
CA PRO A 21 17.31 3.74 9.01
C PRO A 21 16.30 4.73 9.62
N PHE A 22 15.00 4.49 9.43
CA PHE A 22 13.89 5.35 9.85
C PHE A 22 12.64 4.49 10.16
N PRO A 23 11.63 5.05 10.84
CA PRO A 23 10.45 4.29 11.25
C PRO A 23 9.44 4.15 10.08
N ALA A 24 8.50 3.20 10.15
CA ALA A 24 7.58 2.90 9.06
C ALA A 24 6.71 4.11 8.66
N GLU A 25 6.39 4.97 9.61
CA GLU A 25 5.63 6.21 9.46
C GLU A 25 6.35 7.22 8.55
N ALA A 26 7.67 7.12 8.43
CA ALA A 26 8.49 7.98 7.58
C ALA A 26 8.62 7.48 6.14
N LEU A 27 7.99 6.34 5.79
CA LEU A 27 8.02 5.83 4.42
C LEU A 27 7.39 6.83 3.43
N PRO A 28 8.06 7.11 2.29
CA PRO A 28 7.60 8.11 1.34
C PRO A 28 6.25 7.74 0.73
N VAL A 29 5.48 8.75 0.34
CA VAL A 29 4.26 8.57 -0.45
C VAL A 29 4.61 7.93 -1.81
N VAL A 30 3.65 7.20 -2.38
CA VAL A 30 3.80 6.56 -3.70
C VAL A 30 2.83 7.16 -4.71
N ALA A 31 3.02 6.87 -5.99
CA ALA A 31 2.03 7.22 -7.00
C ALA A 31 0.83 6.24 -6.94
N PRO A 32 -0.43 6.72 -6.99
CA PRO A 32 -1.61 5.85 -7.01
C PRO A 32 -1.59 4.82 -8.14
N ALA A 33 -1.09 5.22 -9.31
CA ALA A 33 -0.92 4.31 -10.46
C ALA A 33 0.06 3.16 -10.14
N ARG A 34 1.18 3.45 -9.45
CA ARG A 34 2.13 2.42 -9.04
C ARG A 34 1.53 1.45 -8.01
N LEU A 35 0.65 1.96 -7.12
CA LEU A 35 -0.07 1.10 -6.19
C LEU A 35 -1.09 0.19 -6.90
N ARG A 36 -1.77 0.69 -7.94
CA ARG A 36 -2.61 -0.13 -8.84
C ARG A 36 -1.78 -1.23 -9.51
N GLU A 37 -0.66 -0.87 -10.15
CA GLU A 37 0.21 -1.82 -10.83
C GLU A 37 0.75 -2.89 -9.88
N ALA A 38 1.14 -2.50 -8.66
CA ALA A 38 1.58 -3.43 -7.62
C ALA A 38 0.46 -4.39 -7.19
N TRP A 39 -0.76 -3.90 -7.03
CA TRP A 39 -1.93 -4.75 -6.73
C TRP A 39 -2.16 -5.80 -7.82
N ASP A 40 -2.17 -5.38 -9.08
CA ASP A 40 -2.43 -6.27 -10.20
C ASP A 40 -1.33 -7.34 -10.33
N ALA A 41 -0.06 -6.93 -10.21
CA ALA A 41 1.07 -7.85 -10.23
C ALA A 41 1.04 -8.84 -9.05
N ALA A 42 0.73 -8.37 -7.85
CA ALA A 42 0.61 -9.19 -6.65
C ALA A 42 -0.50 -10.24 -6.76
N ARG A 43 -1.67 -9.86 -7.28
CA ARG A 43 -2.79 -10.78 -7.54
C ARG A 43 -2.41 -11.87 -8.54
N ILE A 44 -1.70 -11.51 -9.61
CA ILE A 44 -1.21 -12.48 -10.61
C ILE A 44 -0.21 -13.45 -9.95
N ALA A 45 0.75 -12.94 -9.18
CA ALA A 45 1.75 -13.76 -8.51
C ALA A 45 1.12 -14.73 -7.49
N ALA A 46 0.17 -14.27 -6.67
CA ALA A 46 -0.54 -15.13 -5.72
C ALA A 46 -1.39 -16.19 -6.44
N THR A 47 -2.07 -15.84 -7.53
CA THR A 47 -2.83 -16.81 -8.34
C THR A 47 -1.92 -17.88 -8.95
N ALA A 48 -0.67 -17.52 -9.28
CA ALA A 48 0.33 -18.42 -9.81
C ALA A 48 1.14 -19.14 -8.71
N GLU A 49 0.83 -18.94 -7.42
CA GLU A 49 1.57 -19.47 -6.27
C GLU A 49 3.08 -19.18 -6.36
N ALA A 50 3.41 -18.01 -6.92
CA ALA A 50 4.78 -17.59 -7.16
C ALA A 50 5.39 -17.07 -5.85
N GLU A 51 5.70 -17.96 -4.92
CA GLU A 51 6.24 -17.61 -3.62
C GLU A 51 7.72 -17.23 -3.69
N GLY A 52 8.06 -16.04 -3.16
CA GLY A 52 9.45 -15.65 -2.89
C GLY A 52 9.95 -16.13 -1.52
N PRO A 53 11.22 -15.88 -1.16
CA PRO A 53 11.73 -16.17 0.18
C PRO A 53 11.00 -15.35 1.26
N PRO A 54 10.98 -15.79 2.54
CA PRO A 54 10.52 -14.95 3.63
C PRO A 54 11.38 -13.68 3.71
N ARG A 55 10.79 -12.59 4.17
CA ARG A 55 11.48 -11.30 4.31
C ARG A 55 11.17 -10.67 5.66
N ALA A 56 12.14 -10.02 6.27
CA ALA A 56 11.93 -9.20 7.45
C ALA A 56 12.32 -7.74 7.15
N LEU A 57 11.43 -6.81 7.48
CA LEU A 57 11.67 -5.38 7.38
C LEU A 57 12.01 -4.85 8.77
N LEU A 58 13.22 -4.31 8.93
CA LEU A 58 13.75 -3.83 10.21
C LEU A 58 13.76 -2.30 10.19
N PHE A 59 12.77 -1.70 10.84
CA PHE A 59 12.61 -0.25 10.94
C PHE A 59 13.27 0.28 12.21
N ARG A 60 14.03 1.37 12.08
CA ARG A 60 14.58 2.06 13.24
C ARG A 60 13.56 3.05 13.80
N GLY A 61 13.04 2.77 14.99
CA GLY A 61 12.15 3.63 15.75
C GLY A 61 12.81 4.96 16.16
N THR A 62 11.99 5.98 16.42
CA THR A 62 12.46 7.29 16.90
C THR A 62 13.03 7.25 18.32
N ASP A 63 12.64 6.24 19.10
CA ASP A 63 13.15 5.93 20.44
C ASP A 63 14.47 5.13 20.41
N GLY A 64 14.94 4.77 19.21
CA GLY A 64 16.14 3.95 19.01
C GLY A 64 15.89 2.44 19.04
N ALA A 65 14.66 1.98 19.28
CA ALA A 65 14.29 0.57 19.16
C ALA A 65 14.25 0.13 17.69
N THR A 66 14.38 -1.17 17.45
CA THR A 66 14.12 -1.77 16.14
C THR A 66 12.75 -2.42 16.17
N HIS A 67 11.90 -2.05 15.22
CA HIS A 67 10.61 -2.71 14.99
C HIS A 67 10.73 -3.58 13.74
N ASP A 68 10.39 -4.85 13.88
CA ASP A 68 10.42 -5.81 12.78
C ASP A 68 9.02 -6.12 12.26
N LEU A 69 8.92 -6.26 10.95
CA LEU A 69 7.75 -6.80 10.27
C LEU A 69 8.19 -8.01 9.45
N LEU A 70 7.67 -9.18 9.81
CA LEU A 70 7.95 -10.43 9.12
C LEU A 70 6.90 -10.71 8.04
N ILE A 71 7.38 -10.94 6.83
CA ILE A 71 6.61 -11.39 5.66
C ILE A 71 6.88 -12.89 5.51
N ALA A 72 6.09 -13.70 6.23
CA ALA A 72 6.20 -15.16 6.23
C ALA A 72 4.99 -15.88 5.62
N ASP A 73 3.83 -15.22 5.60
CA ASP A 73 2.62 -15.73 4.95
C ASP A 73 2.83 -15.93 3.43
N SER A 74 2.21 -16.97 2.87
CA SER A 74 2.36 -17.38 1.47
C SER A 74 1.91 -16.29 0.50
N ASP A 75 0.73 -15.70 0.71
CA ASP A 75 0.19 -14.64 -0.14
C ASP A 75 1.09 -13.39 -0.04
N ALA A 76 1.47 -13.00 1.17
CA ALA A 76 2.35 -11.86 1.39
C ALA A 76 3.73 -12.06 0.75
N ARG A 77 4.26 -13.29 0.72
CA ARG A 77 5.51 -13.64 0.04
C ARG A 77 5.39 -13.58 -1.49
N CYS A 78 4.25 -14.02 -2.05
CA CYS A 78 3.95 -13.83 -3.47
C CYS A 78 3.93 -12.34 -3.85
N TRP A 79 3.30 -11.52 -3.00
CA TRP A 79 3.15 -10.09 -3.26
C TRP A 79 4.48 -9.36 -3.12
N ALA A 80 5.26 -9.69 -2.09
CA ALA A 80 6.60 -9.14 -1.92
C ALA A 80 7.47 -9.45 -3.15
N MET A 81 7.44 -10.69 -3.67
CA MET A 81 8.17 -11.03 -4.89
C MET A 81 7.69 -10.26 -6.12
N ALA A 82 6.38 -10.09 -6.29
CA ALA A 82 5.82 -9.30 -7.39
C ALA A 82 6.28 -7.83 -7.33
N VAL A 83 6.25 -7.23 -6.15
CA VAL A 83 6.71 -5.85 -5.95
C VAL A 83 8.23 -5.74 -6.13
N ASP A 84 8.99 -6.75 -5.73
CA ASP A 84 10.44 -6.82 -5.93
C ASP A 84 10.79 -6.77 -7.42
N HIS A 85 10.12 -7.59 -8.24
CA HIS A 85 10.29 -7.55 -9.70
C HIS A 85 9.82 -6.23 -10.32
N LEU A 86 8.77 -5.61 -9.78
CA LEU A 86 8.17 -4.40 -10.32
C LEU A 86 8.94 -3.11 -9.94
N ALA A 87 9.55 -3.07 -8.76
CA ALA A 87 10.03 -1.83 -8.14
C ALA A 87 11.33 -1.96 -7.34
N GLY A 88 11.85 -3.17 -7.11
CA GLY A 88 13.05 -3.43 -6.32
C GLY A 88 12.88 -3.14 -4.83
N LEU A 89 12.87 -4.19 -4.00
CA LEU A 89 12.81 -4.04 -2.53
C LEU A 89 14.16 -3.68 -1.90
N ASP A 90 15.22 -3.59 -2.70
CA ASP A 90 16.49 -2.96 -2.34
C ASP A 90 16.41 -1.42 -2.32
N THR A 91 15.24 -0.86 -2.65
CA THR A 91 14.98 0.59 -2.63
C THR A 91 13.91 0.98 -1.61
N THR A 92 14.05 2.19 -1.04
CA THR A 92 13.04 2.76 -0.14
C THR A 92 11.70 2.93 -0.85
N ALA A 93 11.70 3.22 -2.15
CA ALA A 93 10.49 3.37 -2.94
C ALA A 93 9.74 2.04 -3.13
N GLY A 94 10.48 0.94 -3.38
CA GLY A 94 9.90 -0.40 -3.44
C GLY A 94 9.35 -0.87 -2.10
N ILE A 95 10.09 -0.65 -1.01
CA ILE A 95 9.59 -0.95 0.35
C ILE A 95 8.34 -0.13 0.66
N ALA A 96 8.31 1.17 0.34
CA ALA A 96 7.13 2.02 0.57
C ALA A 96 5.91 1.55 -0.22
N LEU A 97 6.12 1.05 -1.44
CA LEU A 97 5.06 0.49 -2.29
C LEU A 97 4.52 -0.81 -1.72
N LEU A 98 5.40 -1.75 -1.33
CA LEU A 98 5.02 -3.00 -0.70
C LEU A 98 4.23 -2.77 0.59
N MET A 99 4.74 -1.90 1.46
CA MET A 99 4.10 -1.60 2.74
C MET A 99 2.71 -0.99 2.59
N ARG A 100 2.53 -0.07 1.64
CA ARG A 100 1.20 0.51 1.36
C ARG A 100 0.24 -0.50 0.75
N LEU A 101 0.72 -1.43 -0.07
CA LEU A 101 -0.08 -2.52 -0.61
C LEU A 101 -0.58 -3.45 0.51
N LEU A 102 0.32 -3.91 1.39
CA LEU A 102 -0.02 -4.77 2.52
C LEU A 102 -0.96 -4.07 3.50
N ALA A 103 -0.69 -2.80 3.82
CA ALA A 103 -1.56 -1.99 4.69
C ALA A 103 -2.96 -1.79 4.08
N LEU A 104 -3.05 -1.60 2.76
CA LEU A 104 -4.34 -1.48 2.07
C LEU A 104 -5.13 -2.79 2.18
N VAL A 105 -4.48 -3.93 1.98
CA VAL A 105 -5.14 -5.23 2.09
C VAL A 105 -5.63 -5.48 3.51
N ASP A 106 -4.81 -5.27 4.53
CA ASP A 106 -5.22 -5.36 5.93
C ASP A 106 -6.44 -4.47 6.21
N LEU A 107 -6.40 -3.21 5.74
CA LEU A 107 -7.47 -2.27 5.93
C LEU A 107 -8.79 -2.74 5.28
N LEU A 108 -8.74 -3.22 4.04
CA LEU A 108 -9.92 -3.73 3.34
C LEU A 108 -10.45 -5.03 3.97
N ALA A 109 -9.56 -5.86 4.51
CA ALA A 109 -9.93 -7.09 5.20
C ALA A 109 -10.66 -6.84 6.54
N ARG A 110 -10.45 -5.69 7.19
CA ARG A 110 -11.03 -5.39 8.52
C ARG A 110 -12.05 -4.26 8.57
N VAL A 111 -12.10 -3.35 7.58
CA VAL A 111 -12.97 -2.15 7.61
C VAL A 111 -14.11 -2.26 6.59
N ARG A 112 -15.25 -2.78 7.04
CA ARG A 112 -16.46 -2.97 6.19
C ARG A 112 -17.06 -1.69 5.60
N PHE A 113 -16.83 -0.53 6.22
CA PHE A 113 -17.29 0.74 5.65
C PHE A 113 -16.66 1.05 4.27
N LEU A 114 -15.51 0.46 3.96
CA LEU A 114 -14.85 0.64 2.66
C LEU A 114 -15.39 -0.29 1.57
N ASP A 115 -16.29 -1.23 1.88
CA ASP A 115 -16.84 -2.18 0.91
C ASP A 115 -17.40 -1.49 -0.36
N PRO A 116 -18.07 -0.32 -0.31
CA PRO A 116 -18.52 0.38 -1.52
C PRO A 116 -17.40 0.97 -2.38
N MET A 117 -16.17 1.05 -1.88
CA MET A 117 -15.02 1.68 -2.54
C MET A 117 -14.24 0.72 -3.43
N PHE A 118 -14.62 -0.57 -3.46
CA PHE A 118 -13.99 -1.56 -4.32
C PHE A 118 -14.97 -2.67 -4.69
N ALA A 119 -14.72 -3.32 -5.82
CA ALA A 119 -15.47 -4.49 -6.25
C ALA A 119 -14.49 -5.58 -6.69
N VAL A 120 -14.63 -6.78 -6.16
CA VAL A 120 -13.85 -7.94 -6.57
C VAL A 120 -14.68 -8.76 -7.54
N SER A 121 -14.11 -9.03 -8.71
CA SER A 121 -14.72 -9.87 -9.76
C SER A 121 -13.70 -10.89 -10.29
N ALA A 122 -14.18 -11.85 -11.09
CA ALA A 122 -13.30 -12.79 -11.79
C ALA A 122 -12.31 -12.09 -12.73
N GLY A 123 -12.68 -10.92 -13.27
CA GLY A 123 -11.82 -10.13 -14.16
C GLY A 123 -10.81 -9.24 -13.45
N GLY A 124 -10.85 -9.16 -12.12
CA GLY A 124 -9.95 -8.33 -11.33
C GLY A 124 -10.66 -7.55 -10.22
N THR A 125 -9.93 -6.62 -9.61
CA THR A 125 -10.44 -5.75 -8.56
C THR A 125 -10.57 -4.33 -9.07
N GLU A 126 -11.79 -3.82 -9.11
CA GLU A 126 -12.04 -2.41 -9.36
C GLU A 126 -11.93 -1.64 -8.05
N PHE A 127 -11.25 -0.50 -8.08
CA PHE A 127 -11.24 0.40 -6.92
C PHE A 127 -11.67 1.78 -7.33
N HIS A 128 -12.40 2.43 -6.44
CA HIS A 128 -12.67 3.85 -6.53
C HIS A 128 -11.33 4.62 -6.46
N PRO A 129 -11.06 5.59 -7.37
CA PRO A 129 -9.78 6.30 -7.43
C PRO A 129 -9.36 6.94 -6.09
N ALA A 130 -10.34 7.51 -5.37
CA ALA A 130 -10.10 8.13 -4.07
C ALA A 130 -9.55 7.17 -3.00
N LEU A 131 -9.80 5.85 -3.10
CA LEU A 131 -9.23 4.84 -2.21
C LEU A 131 -7.72 4.69 -2.45
N LEU A 132 -7.32 4.57 -3.72
CA LEU A 132 -5.90 4.47 -4.07
C LEU A 132 -5.16 5.77 -3.79
N ASP A 133 -5.79 6.92 -4.05
CA ASP A 133 -5.22 8.22 -3.72
C ASP A 133 -4.97 8.36 -2.22
N ALA A 134 -5.88 7.86 -1.38
CA ALA A 134 -5.70 7.84 0.06
C ALA A 134 -4.56 6.87 0.45
N ALA A 135 -4.57 5.63 -0.05
CA ALA A 135 -3.54 4.64 0.27
C ALA A 135 -2.13 5.09 -0.16
N ALA A 136 -2.04 5.82 -1.26
CA ALA A 136 -0.80 6.37 -1.77
C ALA A 136 -0.16 7.41 -0.82
N ARG A 137 -0.98 8.13 -0.04
CA ARG A 137 -0.57 9.37 0.65
C ARG A 137 -0.72 9.34 2.16
N GLN A 138 -1.68 8.59 2.69
CA GLN A 138 -1.90 8.54 4.12
C GLN A 138 -0.67 7.93 4.82
N PRO A 139 -0.32 8.43 6.02
CA PRO A 139 0.76 7.85 6.79
C PRO A 139 0.39 6.43 7.24
N LEU A 140 1.41 5.59 7.37
CA LEU A 140 1.33 4.34 8.11
C LEU A 140 1.59 4.64 9.59
N ASP A 141 1.12 3.77 10.47
CA ASP A 141 1.51 3.75 11.88
C ASP A 141 2.83 2.97 12.09
N ALA A 142 3.31 2.92 13.34
CA ALA A 142 4.52 2.19 13.72
C ALA A 142 4.47 0.69 13.40
N ALA A 143 3.27 0.11 13.28
CA ALA A 143 3.05 -1.28 12.90
C ALA A 143 2.91 -1.45 11.37
N GLY A 144 3.08 -0.39 10.59
CA GLY A 144 2.95 -0.42 9.14
C GLY A 144 1.51 -0.49 8.64
N ARG A 145 0.52 -0.05 9.44
CA ARG A 145 -0.92 -0.13 9.11
C ARG A 145 -1.51 1.25 8.87
N PHE A 146 -2.63 1.29 8.16
CA PHE A 146 -3.44 2.51 8.05
C PHE A 146 -4.37 2.69 9.27
N ASP A 147 -4.51 3.93 9.77
CA ASP A 147 -5.49 4.25 10.81
C ASP A 147 -6.92 4.25 10.24
N ALA A 148 -7.71 3.24 10.61
CA ALA A 148 -9.09 3.12 10.15
C ALA A 148 -10.00 4.28 10.56
N ALA A 149 -9.75 4.90 11.73
CA ALA A 149 -10.55 6.04 12.19
C ALA A 149 -10.22 7.31 11.40
N ALA A 150 -8.94 7.54 11.06
CA ALA A 150 -8.56 8.60 10.14
C ALA A 150 -9.19 8.40 8.74
N TRP A 151 -9.19 7.17 8.23
CA TRP A 151 -9.81 6.85 6.95
C TRP A 151 -11.31 7.06 6.94
N LYS A 152 -12.02 6.64 8.01
CA LYS A 152 -13.46 6.88 8.13
C LYS A 152 -13.79 8.38 8.09
N ARG A 153 -13.04 9.22 8.81
CA ARG A 153 -13.20 10.68 8.79
C ARG A 153 -12.96 11.23 7.38
N LEU A 154 -11.84 10.85 6.75
CA LEU A 154 -11.47 11.30 5.40
C LEU A 154 -12.56 11.06 4.35
N PHE A 155 -13.23 9.91 4.40
CA PHE A 155 -14.28 9.57 3.44
C PHE A 155 -15.67 10.07 3.83
N SER A 156 -15.96 10.24 5.14
CA SER A 156 -17.21 10.87 5.57
C SER A 156 -17.27 12.31 5.09
N ASP A 157 -16.20 13.08 5.28
CA ASP A 157 -16.11 14.48 4.84
C ASP A 157 -16.22 14.64 3.31
N ARG A 158 -15.69 13.68 2.55
CA ARG A 158 -15.73 13.67 1.09
C ARG A 158 -17.07 13.24 0.51
N LEU A 159 -17.78 12.35 1.19
CA LEU A 159 -19.13 11.92 0.80
C LEU A 159 -20.18 12.97 1.20
N GLU A 160 -19.94 13.73 2.27
CA GLU A 160 -20.81 14.81 2.73
C GLU A 160 -20.58 16.14 2.00
N SER A 161 -19.45 16.31 1.30
CA SER A 161 -19.19 17.49 0.47
C SER A 161 -20.02 17.45 -0.82
N PRO A 162 -21.02 18.36 -1.01
CA PRO A 162 -21.76 18.40 -2.26
C PRO A 162 -20.82 18.80 -3.40
N ALA A 163 -20.75 17.97 -4.46
CA ALA A 163 -20.02 18.29 -5.67
C ALA A 163 -20.42 19.70 -6.17
N PRO A 164 -19.48 20.51 -6.71
CA PRO A 164 -19.84 21.78 -7.32
C PRO A 164 -20.86 21.51 -8.43
N ARG A 165 -22.07 22.03 -8.27
CA ARG A 165 -23.09 22.03 -9.32
C ARG A 165 -22.45 22.66 -10.55
N ARG A 166 -22.20 21.86 -11.59
CA ARG A 166 -21.93 22.39 -12.92
C ARG A 166 -23.08 23.34 -13.24
N ALA A 167 -22.77 24.64 -13.37
CA ALA A 167 -23.74 25.61 -13.82
C ALA A 167 -24.24 25.15 -15.20
N GLN A 168 -25.51 24.74 -15.28
CA GLN A 168 -26.18 24.59 -16.57
C GLN A 168 -26.30 26.00 -17.17
N PRO A 169 -25.79 26.24 -18.38
CA PRO A 169 -26.14 27.47 -19.09
C PRO A 169 -27.63 27.42 -19.41
N HIS A 170 -28.37 28.42 -18.93
CA HIS A 170 -29.74 28.67 -19.36
C HIS A 170 -29.76 28.87 -20.88
N PRO A 171 -30.59 28.14 -21.65
CA PRO A 171 -30.91 28.55 -23.00
C PRO A 171 -31.82 29.78 -22.90
N GLY A 172 -31.20 30.95 -23.05
CA GLY A 172 -31.89 32.21 -23.25
C GLY A 172 -32.67 32.16 -24.55
N VAL A 173 -33.96 32.41 -24.42
CA VAL A 173 -34.97 32.56 -25.47
C VAL A 173 -34.59 33.74 -26.37
N ALA A 174 -34.67 33.55 -27.68
CA ALA A 174 -34.90 34.60 -28.67
C ALA A 174 -35.80 34.04 -29.76
#